data_AF-A0A7X3HS17-F1
#
_entry.id   AF-A0A7X3HS17-F1
#
_cell.length_a   1.000
_cell.length_b   1.000
_cell.length_c   1.000
_cell.angle_alpha   90.00
_cell.angle_beta   90.00
_cell.angle_gamma   90.00
#
_symmetry.space_group_name_H-M   'P 1'
#
loop_
_entity.id
_entity.type
_entity.pdbx_description
1 polymer ?
#
loop_
_entity_poly.entity_id
_entity_poly.type
_entity_poly.pdbx_seq_one_letter_code
_entity_poly.pdbx_strand_id
1 'polypeptide(L)'
;MLNDGESLLAAHFSDLHYSPGHLAEADRCFGFAVEDAIASRCQVAVVSGDSTDHRLDAHTPALSALARRIHQLSAHLPVIMLQGTFSHEPPGTLDLFRLIGASYPVYVADRIHQVALVGGAFFPSDGAIFSQVEMDRLLTQHGLPDVVFTCVPTVNKAVLAAAAGVANAATAVGNHLADYLAAAGAVNRQWRSQGVRTIGVSHGTVNGCQTEHGVPMAGLDHEFTIGALFEASCDAFMLGHIHRAQQWEREGRVVAYPGSIGRFHYGEIGAKGYLQWQVSPGEAVATQVKTPASEAVCIDFDGPPDMAKLAEIAADAAHKYVRVRWTVNEEHRQLVDREAIEAVFAASAEVKLEARVLPAVRSRAEGISRAATLSEKVGRWCELTGVDANPLLDNLSMLENLDAQAIADQVLAGLAETSIPVTQEVRVVEAAALPFIAKLSELDLDETAVAPEATSALLESLAEPVAPIATAAAPMNWLTDDLFA
;
A
#
# COMPACT_ATOMS: atom_id res chain seq x y z
N MET A 1 -34.48 32.48 -22.77
CA MET A 1 -33.06 32.35 -23.08
C MET A 1 -32.53 31.35 -22.09
N LEU A 2 -32.35 30.09 -22.52
CA LEU A 2 -31.68 29.09 -21.71
C LEU A 2 -30.24 29.59 -21.57
N ASN A 3 -29.72 29.75 -20.35
CA ASN A 3 -28.30 29.96 -20.16
C ASN A 3 -27.61 28.76 -20.80
N ASP A 4 -26.96 28.95 -21.95
CA ASP A 4 -25.87 28.09 -22.38
C ASP A 4 -24.74 28.32 -21.36
N GLY A 5 -24.95 27.78 -20.15
CA GLY A 5 -24.10 28.03 -19.00
C GLY A 5 -22.77 27.37 -19.26
N GLU A 6 -21.71 28.18 -19.26
CA GLU A 6 -20.31 27.72 -19.33
C GLU A 6 -20.10 26.51 -18.42
N SER A 7 -19.27 25.56 -18.85
CA SER A 7 -18.95 24.38 -18.05
C SER A 7 -18.41 24.81 -16.67
N LEU A 8 -18.83 24.11 -15.61
CA LEU A 8 -18.25 24.31 -14.28
C LEU A 8 -16.85 23.74 -14.32
N LEU A 9 -15.86 24.58 -13.99
CA LEU A 9 -14.49 24.15 -13.84
C LEU A 9 -14.25 23.77 -12.37
N ALA A 10 -13.94 22.50 -12.08
CA ALA A 10 -13.67 22.03 -10.73
C ALA A 10 -12.26 21.44 -10.60
N ALA A 11 -11.61 21.68 -9.46
CA ALA A 11 -10.33 21.06 -9.12
C ALA A 11 -10.55 19.89 -8.16
N HIS A 12 -10.09 18.70 -8.52
CA HIS A 12 -10.26 17.48 -7.73
C HIS A 12 -8.90 16.95 -7.29
N PHE A 13 -8.68 17.07 -5.98
CA PHE A 13 -7.52 16.56 -5.25
C PHE A 13 -7.92 15.34 -4.42
N SER A 14 -6.98 14.44 -4.17
CA SER A 14 -7.20 13.29 -3.30
C SER A 14 -5.88 12.81 -2.72
N ASP A 15 -5.95 12.01 -1.65
CA ASP A 15 -4.84 11.22 -1.14
C ASP A 15 -3.60 12.12 -0.95
N LEU A 16 -3.78 13.18 -0.15
CA LEU A 16 -2.75 14.20 0.08
C LEU A 16 -1.68 13.71 1.06
N HIS A 17 -2.05 12.80 1.96
CA HIS A 17 -1.18 12.11 2.91
C HIS A 17 -0.18 13.03 3.64
N TYR A 18 -0.65 14.18 4.13
CA TYR A 18 0.19 15.06 4.94
C TYR A 18 0.65 14.33 6.19
N SER A 19 1.96 14.37 6.45
CA SER A 19 2.60 13.79 7.63
C SER A 19 3.97 14.42 7.81
N PRO A 20 4.61 14.28 8.99
CA PRO A 20 6.00 14.72 9.15
C PRO A 20 6.96 14.10 8.12
N GLY A 21 6.74 12.85 7.72
CA GLY A 21 7.56 12.14 6.73
C GLY A 21 7.28 12.56 5.29
N HIS A 22 6.03 12.92 4.96
CA HIS A 22 5.61 13.27 3.60
C HIS A 22 5.53 14.78 3.36
N LEU A 23 5.68 15.63 4.38
CA LEU A 23 5.43 17.07 4.31
C LEU A 23 6.09 17.77 3.11
N ALA A 24 7.37 17.51 2.87
CA ALA A 24 8.10 18.19 1.79
C ALA A 24 7.58 17.81 0.39
N GLU A 25 7.16 16.57 0.19
CA GLU A 25 6.56 16.08 -1.06
C GLU A 25 5.12 16.59 -1.20
N ALA A 26 4.31 16.38 -0.16
CA ALA A 26 2.90 16.72 -0.14
C ALA A 26 2.67 18.23 -0.30
N ASP A 27 3.41 19.08 0.41
CA ASP A 27 3.24 20.54 0.32
C ASP A 27 3.78 21.11 -0.99
N ARG A 28 4.87 20.56 -1.54
CA ARG A 28 5.35 20.97 -2.86
C ARG A 28 4.34 20.64 -3.95
N CYS A 29 3.76 19.44 -3.93
CA CYS A 29 2.80 19.01 -4.93
C CYS A 29 1.44 19.68 -4.77
N PHE A 30 0.89 19.69 -3.55
CA PHE A 30 -0.40 20.31 -3.29
C PHE A 30 -0.32 21.82 -3.40
N GLY A 31 0.77 22.47 -2.95
CA GLY A 31 0.99 23.90 -3.14
C GLY A 31 0.95 24.30 -4.61
N PHE A 32 1.66 23.58 -5.49
CA PHE A 32 1.55 23.76 -6.94
C PHE A 32 0.12 23.58 -7.43
N ALA A 33 -0.56 22.51 -7.04
CA ALA A 33 -1.91 22.20 -7.49
C ALA A 33 -2.93 23.26 -7.06
N VAL A 34 -2.78 23.82 -5.86
CA VAL A 34 -3.59 24.94 -5.35
C VAL A 34 -3.37 26.19 -6.18
N GLU A 35 -2.11 26.56 -6.42
CA GLU A 35 -1.76 27.75 -7.22
C GLU A 35 -2.25 27.64 -8.66
N ASP A 36 -2.09 26.46 -9.27
CA ASP A 36 -2.57 26.18 -10.62
C ASP A 36 -4.10 26.21 -10.72
N ALA A 37 -4.81 25.59 -9.78
CA ALA A 37 -6.28 25.62 -9.76
C ALA A 37 -6.85 27.04 -9.62
N ILE A 38 -6.21 27.88 -8.79
CA ILE A 38 -6.56 29.29 -8.64
C ILE A 38 -6.28 30.06 -9.94
N ALA A 39 -5.10 29.87 -10.54
CA ALA A 39 -4.71 30.52 -11.78
C ALA A 39 -5.64 30.15 -12.95
N SER A 40 -6.05 28.88 -13.01
CA SER A 40 -6.99 28.32 -13.98
C SER A 40 -8.44 28.75 -13.75
N ARG A 41 -8.73 29.47 -12.65
CA ARG A 41 -10.07 29.94 -12.27
C ARG A 41 -11.06 28.80 -12.06
N CYS A 42 -10.61 27.72 -11.42
CA CYS A 42 -11.53 26.70 -10.92
C CYS A 42 -12.56 27.35 -9.99
N GLN A 43 -13.82 26.95 -10.16
CA GLN A 43 -14.98 27.51 -9.48
C GLN A 43 -15.29 26.79 -8.17
N VAL A 44 -14.81 25.55 -8.00
CA VAL A 44 -14.94 24.75 -6.78
C VAL A 44 -13.79 23.76 -6.67
N ALA A 45 -13.36 23.46 -5.44
CA ALA A 45 -12.31 22.50 -5.13
C ALA A 45 -12.88 21.34 -4.32
N VAL A 46 -12.48 20.13 -4.66
CA VAL A 46 -12.90 18.88 -4.03
C VAL A 46 -11.66 18.15 -3.52
N VAL A 47 -11.59 17.86 -2.23
CA VAL A 47 -10.62 16.94 -1.63
C VAL A 47 -11.38 15.65 -1.28
N SER A 48 -11.17 14.57 -2.03
CA SER A 48 -11.94 13.33 -1.90
C SER A 48 -11.39 12.36 -0.84
N GLY A 49 -10.86 12.87 0.27
CA GLY A 49 -10.39 12.08 1.43
C GLY A 49 -8.88 11.83 1.49
N ASP A 50 -8.47 11.28 2.64
CA ASP A 50 -7.08 10.97 3.02
C ASP A 50 -6.14 12.18 2.86
N SER A 51 -6.55 13.31 3.44
CA SER A 51 -5.75 14.54 3.49
C SER A 51 -4.51 14.37 4.38
N THR A 52 -4.61 13.51 5.39
CA THR A 52 -3.52 13.15 6.31
C THR A 52 -3.10 11.69 6.12
N ASP A 53 -1.83 11.38 6.34
CA ASP A 53 -1.28 10.01 6.20
C ASP A 53 -1.67 9.09 7.37
N HIS A 54 -1.97 9.69 8.52
CA HIS A 54 -2.40 9.04 9.75
C HIS A 54 -2.94 10.14 10.67
N ARG A 55 -3.44 9.74 11.84
CA ARG A 55 -3.80 10.69 12.90
C ARG A 55 -2.65 11.65 13.20
N LEU A 56 -2.85 12.94 12.93
CA LEU A 56 -1.90 13.99 13.26
C LEU A 56 -2.30 14.73 14.52
N ASP A 57 -1.31 15.03 15.37
CA ASP A 57 -1.53 15.98 16.46
C ASP A 57 -1.66 17.41 15.92
N ALA A 58 -2.49 18.22 16.58
CA ALA A 58 -2.81 19.59 16.14
C ALA A 58 -1.58 20.51 15.99
N HIS A 59 -0.52 20.25 16.76
CA HIS A 59 0.70 21.05 16.77
C HIS A 59 1.70 20.64 15.66
N THR A 60 1.41 19.60 14.88
CA THR A 60 2.33 19.13 13.84
C THR A 60 2.45 20.16 12.71
N PRO A 61 3.67 20.42 12.21
CA PRO A 61 3.86 21.29 11.05
C PRO A 61 3.08 20.83 9.82
N ALA A 62 2.90 19.51 9.67
CA ALA A 62 2.15 18.92 8.56
C ALA A 62 0.67 19.33 8.55
N LEU A 63 -0.02 19.25 9.69
CA LEU A 63 -1.41 19.72 9.77
C LEU A 63 -1.50 21.21 9.51
N SER A 64 -0.56 21.99 10.04
CA SER A 64 -0.52 23.43 9.82
C SER A 64 -0.28 23.81 8.35
N ALA A 65 0.57 23.07 7.63
CA ALA A 65 0.80 23.27 6.21
C ALA A 65 -0.46 22.94 5.39
N LEU A 66 -1.09 21.79 5.65
CA LEU A 66 -2.37 21.41 5.03
C LEU A 66 -3.43 22.50 5.26
N ALA A 67 -3.60 22.95 6.50
CA ALA A 67 -4.53 24.03 6.84
C ALA A 67 -4.27 25.33 6.06
N ARG A 68 -2.99 25.71 5.85
CA ARG A 68 -2.65 26.89 5.04
C ARG A 68 -3.03 26.72 3.58
N ARG A 69 -2.83 25.53 2.99
CA ARG A 69 -3.20 25.25 1.60
C ARG A 69 -4.72 25.25 1.40
N ILE A 70 -5.48 24.66 2.33
CA ILE A 70 -6.94 24.73 2.32
C ILE A 70 -7.43 26.17 2.52
N HIS A 71 -6.83 26.92 3.44
CA HIS A 71 -7.12 28.34 3.64
C HIS A 71 -6.89 29.14 2.35
N GLN A 72 -5.76 28.91 1.67
CA GLN A 72 -5.42 29.53 0.39
C GLN A 72 -6.47 29.24 -0.68
N LEU A 73 -6.90 27.98 -0.85
CA LEU A 73 -8.01 27.65 -1.75
C LEU A 73 -9.30 28.40 -1.39
N SER A 74 -9.67 28.36 -0.11
CA SER A 74 -10.91 28.98 0.39
C SER A 74 -10.92 30.51 0.28
N ALA A 75 -9.77 31.15 0.06
CA ALA A 75 -9.70 32.58 -0.24
C ALA A 75 -10.19 32.91 -1.66
N HIS A 76 -10.25 31.91 -2.55
CA HIS A 76 -10.52 32.10 -3.98
C HIS A 76 -11.72 31.30 -4.50
N LEU A 77 -12.06 30.17 -3.88
CA LEU A 77 -13.18 29.33 -4.30
C LEU A 77 -13.74 28.48 -3.13
N PRO A 78 -15.02 28.05 -3.19
CA PRO A 78 -15.58 27.08 -2.26
C PRO A 78 -14.82 25.75 -2.28
N VAL A 79 -14.65 25.15 -1.11
CA VAL A 79 -13.93 23.88 -0.94
C VAL A 79 -14.86 22.86 -0.30
N ILE A 80 -14.91 21.64 -0.85
CA ILE A 80 -15.48 20.48 -0.18
C ILE A 80 -14.37 19.49 0.18
N MET A 81 -14.37 19.04 1.43
CA MET A 81 -13.50 17.99 1.94
C MET A 81 -14.35 16.81 2.36
N LEU A 82 -14.14 15.66 1.72
CA LEU A 82 -14.81 14.41 2.07
C LEU A 82 -14.02 13.69 3.14
N GLN A 83 -14.70 13.12 4.13
CA GLN A 83 -14.11 12.20 5.10
C GLN A 83 -13.57 10.95 4.39
N GLY A 84 -12.25 10.78 4.43
CA GLY A 84 -11.55 9.57 3.98
C GLY A 84 -11.54 8.49 5.05
N THR A 85 -10.55 7.60 4.98
CA THR A 85 -10.46 6.44 5.88
C THR A 85 -10.14 6.86 7.32
N PHE A 86 -10.72 6.17 8.31
CA PHE A 86 -10.55 6.54 9.72
C PHE A 86 -9.15 6.29 10.29
N SER A 87 -8.33 5.48 9.62
CA SER A 87 -6.91 5.31 9.95
C SER A 87 -6.09 6.55 9.59
N HIS A 88 -6.43 7.19 8.47
CA HIS A 88 -5.82 8.41 7.97
C HIS A 88 -6.38 9.64 8.69
N GLU A 89 -7.71 9.75 8.71
CA GLU A 89 -8.48 10.87 9.23
C GLU A 89 -9.51 10.37 10.26
N PRO A 90 -9.16 10.22 11.55
CA PRO A 90 -10.14 9.84 12.56
C PRO A 90 -11.34 10.81 12.58
N PRO A 91 -12.57 10.34 12.90
CA PRO A 91 -13.74 11.22 12.98
C PRO A 91 -13.48 12.49 13.81
N GLY A 92 -13.90 13.63 13.27
CA GLY A 92 -13.66 14.96 13.84
C GLY A 92 -12.33 15.63 13.43
N THR A 93 -11.42 14.92 12.75
CA THR A 93 -10.18 15.52 12.23
C THR A 93 -10.48 16.66 11.26
N LEU A 94 -11.47 16.46 10.38
CA LEU A 94 -11.84 17.44 9.36
C LEU A 94 -12.61 18.65 9.91
N ASP A 95 -13.18 18.57 11.11
CA ASP A 95 -13.97 19.68 11.68
C ASP A 95 -13.19 20.97 11.85
N LEU A 96 -11.87 20.86 12.08
CA LEU A 96 -10.97 22.01 12.14
C LEU A 96 -10.98 22.81 10.84
N PHE A 97 -11.15 22.15 9.69
CA PHE A 97 -11.14 22.80 8.39
C PHE A 97 -12.41 23.58 8.11
N ARG A 98 -13.55 23.21 8.71
CA ARG A 98 -14.78 24.02 8.68
C ARG A 98 -14.54 25.43 9.22
N LEU A 99 -13.59 25.57 10.16
CA LEU A 99 -13.26 26.83 10.84
C LEU A 99 -12.19 27.67 10.11
N ILE A 100 -11.52 27.09 9.10
CA ILE A 100 -10.38 27.72 8.41
C ILE A 100 -10.83 28.57 7.21
N GLY A 101 -12.08 28.46 6.78
CA GLY A 101 -12.61 29.17 5.61
C GLY A 101 -12.31 30.68 5.60
N ALA A 102 -11.94 31.19 4.42
CA ALA A 102 -11.62 32.60 4.20
C ALA A 102 -12.81 33.32 3.53
N SER A 103 -12.67 33.73 2.27
CA SER A 103 -13.73 34.40 1.51
C SER A 103 -14.85 33.43 1.09
N TYR A 104 -14.54 32.15 0.96
CA TYR A 104 -15.46 31.08 0.64
C TYR A 104 -15.44 30.00 1.74
N PRO A 105 -16.55 29.28 1.92
CA PRO A 105 -16.65 28.24 2.93
C PRO A 105 -15.83 26.99 2.57
N VAL A 106 -15.37 26.31 3.61
CA VAL A 106 -14.90 24.92 3.53
C VAL A 106 -16.01 24.04 4.10
N TYR A 107 -16.61 23.22 3.25
CA TYR A 107 -17.64 22.26 3.62
C TYR A 107 -17.01 20.89 3.87
N VAL A 108 -17.32 20.27 5.00
CA VAL A 108 -16.87 18.91 5.32
C VAL A 108 -18.05 17.96 5.14
N ALA A 109 -17.85 16.97 4.27
CA ALA A 109 -18.81 15.91 4.00
C ALA A 109 -18.38 14.63 4.73
N ASP A 110 -18.91 14.43 5.93
CA ASP A 110 -18.60 13.34 6.86
C ASP A 110 -19.75 12.33 7.03
N ARG A 111 -20.87 12.53 6.34
CA ARG A 111 -21.97 11.56 6.24
C ARG A 111 -22.44 11.39 4.80
N ILE A 112 -23.28 10.38 4.53
CA ILE A 112 -23.95 10.22 3.23
C ILE A 112 -25.07 11.25 3.10
N HIS A 113 -24.96 12.15 2.12
CA HIS A 113 -25.98 13.17 1.83
C HIS A 113 -25.75 13.86 0.48
N GLN A 114 -26.67 14.77 0.10
CA GLN A 114 -26.47 15.69 -1.01
C GLN A 114 -26.20 17.11 -0.53
N VAL A 115 -25.42 17.87 -1.30
CA VAL A 115 -25.08 19.26 -0.97
C VAL A 115 -25.18 20.11 -2.23
N ALA A 116 -25.97 21.17 -2.20
CA ALA A 116 -26.06 22.13 -3.29
C ALA A 116 -25.08 23.29 -3.05
N LEU A 117 -24.36 23.71 -4.10
CA LEU A 117 -23.61 24.96 -4.12
C LEU A 117 -24.45 26.02 -4.85
N VAL A 118 -24.80 27.10 -4.15
CA VAL A 118 -25.57 28.21 -4.71
C VAL A 118 -24.86 29.52 -4.37
N GLY A 119 -24.35 30.23 -5.38
CA GLY A 119 -23.75 31.55 -5.19
C GLY A 119 -22.56 31.54 -4.22
N GLY A 120 -21.79 30.45 -4.21
CA GLY A 120 -20.62 30.28 -3.34
C GLY A 120 -20.91 29.73 -1.93
N ALA A 121 -22.18 29.46 -1.59
CA ALA A 121 -22.56 28.87 -0.30
C ALA A 121 -23.08 27.44 -0.46
N PHE A 122 -22.79 26.59 0.53
CA PHE A 122 -23.22 25.18 0.55
C PHE A 122 -24.52 25.00 1.36
N PHE A 123 -25.43 24.22 0.81
CA PHE A 123 -26.72 23.89 1.42
C PHE A 123 -26.90 22.36 1.41
N PRO A 124 -26.76 21.68 2.55
CA PRO A 124 -26.95 20.23 2.62
C PRO A 124 -28.42 19.83 2.66
N SER A 125 -28.72 18.62 2.18
CA SER A 125 -29.98 17.93 2.45
C SER A 125 -30.04 17.48 3.91
N ASP A 126 -31.22 17.47 4.52
CA ASP A 126 -31.43 16.93 5.87
C ASP A 126 -31.12 15.43 5.88
N GLY A 127 -31.68 14.68 4.92
CA GLY A 127 -31.45 13.25 4.74
C GLY A 127 -30.28 12.91 3.82
N ALA A 128 -30.25 11.65 3.37
CA ALA A 128 -29.24 11.13 2.45
C ALA A 128 -29.37 11.70 1.01
N ILE A 129 -30.58 12.17 0.66
CA ILE A 129 -30.91 12.82 -0.61
C ILE A 129 -31.85 13.99 -0.33
N PHE A 130 -31.91 14.97 -1.24
CA PHE A 130 -32.92 16.02 -1.18
C PHE A 130 -34.31 15.46 -1.41
N SER A 131 -35.24 15.79 -0.52
CA SER A 131 -36.68 15.65 -0.76
C SER A 131 -37.20 16.75 -1.68
N GLN A 132 -38.35 16.52 -2.32
CA GLN A 132 -38.98 17.53 -3.17
C GLN A 132 -39.22 18.87 -2.44
N VAL A 133 -39.61 18.81 -1.16
CA VAL A 133 -39.88 20.00 -0.35
C VAL A 133 -38.61 20.80 -0.12
N GLU A 134 -37.47 20.14 0.10
CA GLU A 134 -36.17 20.79 0.24
C GLU A 134 -35.71 21.40 -1.08
N MET A 135 -35.89 20.69 -2.20
CA MET A 135 -35.58 21.22 -3.53
C MET A 135 -36.38 22.50 -3.83
N ASP A 136 -37.69 22.46 -3.59
CA ASP A 136 -38.58 23.61 -3.83
C ASP A 136 -38.19 24.80 -2.93
N ARG A 137 -37.84 24.54 -1.67
CA ARG A 137 -37.33 25.57 -0.75
C ARG A 137 -36.03 26.17 -1.23
N LEU A 138 -35.05 25.35 -1.60
CA LEU A 138 -33.74 25.79 -2.07
C LEU A 138 -33.90 26.70 -3.30
N LEU A 139 -34.68 26.26 -4.28
CA LEU A 139 -34.98 27.03 -5.50
C LEU A 139 -35.68 28.35 -5.20
N THR A 140 -36.63 28.36 -4.26
CA THR A 140 -37.39 29.57 -3.90
C THR A 140 -36.56 30.58 -3.12
N GLN A 141 -35.70 30.10 -2.21
CA GLN A 141 -34.96 30.96 -1.27
C GLN A 141 -33.60 31.40 -1.80
N HIS A 142 -32.91 30.54 -2.54
CA HIS A 142 -31.52 30.74 -2.95
C HIS A 142 -31.34 30.73 -4.48
N GLY A 143 -32.29 30.16 -5.22
CA GLY A 143 -32.23 30.06 -6.67
C GLY A 143 -31.69 28.71 -7.15
N LEU A 144 -31.37 28.64 -8.44
CA LEU A 144 -30.87 27.43 -9.07
C LEU A 144 -29.43 27.14 -8.63
N PRO A 145 -29.10 25.92 -8.16
CA PRO A 145 -27.74 25.57 -7.82
C PRO A 145 -26.79 25.60 -9.01
N ASP A 146 -25.55 26.02 -8.76
CA ASP A 146 -24.45 25.94 -9.72
C ASP A 146 -24.10 24.47 -9.98
N VAL A 147 -24.12 23.68 -8.91
CA VAL A 147 -23.86 22.24 -8.87
C VAL A 147 -24.46 21.59 -7.61
N VAL A 148 -24.83 20.32 -7.71
CA VAL A 148 -25.22 19.47 -6.58
C VAL A 148 -24.23 18.31 -6.45
N PHE A 149 -23.71 18.13 -5.24
CA PHE A 149 -22.79 17.06 -4.86
C PHE A 149 -23.56 15.90 -4.22
N THR A 150 -23.32 14.67 -4.66
CA THR A 150 -23.70 13.43 -3.97
C THR A 150 -22.48 12.91 -3.22
N CYS A 151 -22.49 13.03 -1.88
CA CYS A 151 -21.33 12.73 -1.05
C CYS A 151 -21.46 11.36 -0.39
N VAL A 152 -20.44 10.52 -0.55
CA VAL A 152 -20.33 9.20 0.07
C VAL A 152 -18.97 9.07 0.75
N PRO A 153 -18.83 9.49 2.02
CA PRO A 153 -17.58 9.34 2.75
C PRO A 153 -17.25 7.85 2.99
N THR A 154 -16.04 7.57 3.46
CA THR A 154 -15.68 6.20 3.85
C THR A 154 -16.62 5.68 4.94
N VAL A 155 -17.12 4.45 4.75
CA VAL A 155 -18.05 3.82 5.67
C VAL A 155 -17.33 2.93 6.69
N ASN A 156 -17.81 2.91 7.93
CA ASN A 156 -17.22 2.07 8.97
C ASN A 156 -17.62 0.60 8.79
N LYS A 157 -16.76 -0.20 8.14
CA LYS A 157 -17.00 -1.64 7.96
C LYS A 157 -17.17 -2.39 9.28
N ALA A 158 -16.56 -1.95 10.38
CA ALA A 158 -16.69 -2.61 11.68
C ALA A 158 -18.08 -2.39 12.32
N VAL A 159 -18.64 -1.18 12.20
CA VAL A 159 -20.00 -0.88 12.66
C VAL A 159 -21.03 -1.68 11.83
N LEU A 160 -20.80 -1.77 10.52
CA LEU A 160 -21.63 -2.57 9.62
C LEU A 160 -21.51 -4.08 9.91
N ALA A 161 -20.31 -4.58 10.19
CA ALA A 161 -20.09 -5.97 10.55
C ALA A 161 -20.73 -6.33 11.90
N ALA A 162 -20.76 -5.41 12.86
CA ALA A 162 -21.45 -5.59 14.12
C ALA A 162 -22.98 -5.68 13.95
N ALA A 163 -23.54 -4.99 12.95
CA ALA A 163 -24.98 -5.01 12.65
C ALA A 163 -25.43 -6.16 11.72
N ALA A 164 -24.62 -6.50 10.71
CA ALA A 164 -24.99 -7.45 9.64
C ALA A 164 -24.26 -8.82 9.72
N GLY A 165 -23.29 -8.97 10.64
CA GLY A 165 -22.43 -10.13 10.76
C GLY A 165 -21.22 -10.10 9.80
N VAL A 166 -20.05 -10.53 10.29
CA VAL A 166 -18.73 -10.40 9.61
C VAL A 166 -18.72 -11.00 8.21
N ALA A 167 -19.35 -12.16 7.98
CA ALA A 167 -19.30 -12.86 6.71
C ALA A 167 -20.08 -12.16 5.57
N ASN A 168 -21.08 -11.33 5.92
CA ASN A 168 -21.95 -10.66 4.94
C ASN A 168 -21.69 -9.15 4.85
N ALA A 169 -20.85 -8.59 5.71
CA ALA A 169 -20.67 -7.15 5.86
C ALA A 169 -20.25 -6.47 4.55
N ALA A 170 -19.23 -6.98 3.86
CA ALA A 170 -18.74 -6.35 2.64
C ALA A 170 -19.78 -6.36 1.49
N THR A 171 -20.43 -7.50 1.25
CA THR A 171 -21.48 -7.62 0.23
C THR A 171 -22.72 -6.78 0.59
N ALA A 172 -23.11 -6.75 1.86
CA ALA A 172 -24.24 -5.94 2.32
C ALA A 172 -23.94 -4.45 2.12
N VAL A 173 -22.74 -3.99 2.47
CA VAL A 173 -22.29 -2.61 2.26
C VAL A 173 -22.33 -2.24 0.78
N GLY A 174 -21.77 -3.07 -0.09
CA GLY A 174 -21.80 -2.83 -1.54
C GLY A 174 -23.23 -2.72 -2.08
N ASN A 175 -24.15 -3.58 -1.64
CA ASN A 175 -25.56 -3.53 -2.04
C ASN A 175 -26.26 -2.27 -1.52
N HIS A 176 -26.06 -1.91 -0.26
CA HIS A 176 -26.67 -0.72 0.33
C HIS A 176 -26.17 0.57 -0.31
N LEU A 177 -24.87 0.66 -0.61
CA LEU A 177 -24.32 1.77 -1.37
C LEU A 177 -24.88 1.81 -2.79
N ALA A 178 -25.05 0.67 -3.46
CA ALA A 178 -25.69 0.62 -4.77
C ALA A 178 -27.14 1.10 -4.74
N ASP A 179 -27.93 0.70 -3.75
CA ASP A 179 -29.32 1.15 -3.56
C ASP A 179 -29.38 2.66 -3.31
N TYR A 180 -28.49 3.17 -2.46
CA TYR A 180 -28.36 4.61 -2.21
C TYR A 180 -28.01 5.36 -3.49
N LEU A 181 -27.00 4.91 -4.24
CA LEU A 181 -26.57 5.56 -5.48
C LEU A 181 -27.71 5.56 -6.50
N ALA A 182 -28.47 4.47 -6.63
CA ALA A 182 -29.64 4.43 -7.51
C ALA A 182 -30.72 5.45 -7.08
N ALA A 183 -30.98 5.58 -5.78
CA ALA A 183 -31.92 6.57 -5.24
C ALA A 183 -31.44 8.02 -5.46
N ALA A 184 -30.17 8.31 -5.16
CA ALA A 184 -29.54 9.59 -5.46
C ALA A 184 -29.58 9.90 -6.97
N GLY A 185 -29.44 8.88 -7.81
CA GLY A 185 -29.55 9.00 -9.25
C GLY A 185 -30.91 9.49 -9.74
N ALA A 186 -32.01 9.13 -9.07
CA ALA A 186 -33.31 9.69 -9.38
C ALA A 186 -33.36 11.21 -9.15
N VAL A 187 -32.80 11.67 -8.02
CA VAL A 187 -32.73 13.10 -7.67
C VAL A 187 -31.76 13.85 -8.57
N ASN A 188 -30.60 13.26 -8.90
CA ASN A 188 -29.62 13.85 -9.82
C ASN A 188 -30.18 14.03 -11.23
N ARG A 189 -31.01 13.11 -11.72
CA ARG A 189 -31.74 13.30 -13.00
C ARG A 189 -32.74 14.45 -12.94
N GLN A 190 -33.37 14.67 -11.79
CA GLN A 190 -34.28 15.80 -11.60
C GLN A 190 -33.54 17.15 -11.54
N TRP A 191 -32.36 17.20 -10.94
CA TRP A 191 -31.50 18.38 -10.99
C TRP A 191 -31.00 18.65 -12.42
N ARG A 192 -30.51 17.62 -13.11
CA ARG A 192 -30.05 17.73 -14.49
C ARG A 192 -31.13 18.22 -15.45
N SER A 193 -32.39 17.79 -15.27
CA SER A 193 -33.51 18.26 -16.13
C SER A 193 -33.81 19.76 -15.95
N GLN A 194 -33.32 20.37 -14.87
CA GLN A 194 -33.38 21.81 -14.61
C GLN A 194 -32.09 22.54 -15.04
N GLY A 195 -31.15 21.85 -15.70
CA GLY A 195 -29.86 22.41 -16.12
C GLY A 195 -28.81 22.48 -15.01
N VAL A 196 -29.02 21.82 -13.87
CA VAL A 196 -28.07 21.78 -12.76
C VAL A 196 -27.05 20.66 -12.98
N ARG A 197 -25.78 20.97 -12.73
CA ARG A 197 -24.67 20.03 -12.82
C ARG A 197 -24.66 19.12 -11.59
N THR A 198 -24.26 17.87 -11.76
CA THR A 198 -24.27 16.86 -10.70
C THR A 198 -22.92 16.19 -10.56
N ILE A 199 -22.35 16.18 -9.36
CA ILE A 199 -21.02 15.62 -9.07
C ILE A 199 -21.15 14.60 -7.94
N GLY A 200 -20.72 13.36 -8.16
CA GLY A 200 -20.51 12.41 -7.07
C GLY A 200 -19.12 12.59 -6.44
N VAL A 201 -19.00 12.44 -5.12
CA VAL A 201 -17.70 12.44 -4.42
C VAL A 201 -17.66 11.26 -3.46
N SER A 202 -16.63 10.42 -3.56
CA SER A 202 -16.46 9.27 -2.68
C SER A 202 -15.00 8.92 -2.42
N HIS A 203 -14.76 8.20 -1.32
CA HIS A 203 -13.45 7.65 -0.98
C HIS A 203 -13.57 6.15 -0.76
N GLY A 204 -13.06 5.36 -1.70
CA GLY A 204 -13.13 3.91 -1.65
C GLY A 204 -12.76 3.25 -2.97
N THR A 205 -12.96 1.95 -3.04
CA THR A 205 -12.42 1.10 -4.08
C THR A 205 -13.47 0.66 -5.11
N VAL A 206 -13.18 0.89 -6.39
CA VAL A 206 -13.92 0.31 -7.51
C VAL A 206 -13.37 -1.07 -7.88
N ASN A 207 -14.27 -2.04 -8.06
CA ASN A 207 -13.90 -3.36 -8.54
C ASN A 207 -13.12 -3.32 -9.88
N GLY A 208 -11.94 -3.94 -9.88
CA GLY A 208 -11.05 -4.00 -11.04
C GLY A 208 -10.19 -2.75 -11.26
N CYS A 209 -10.19 -1.79 -10.34
CA CYS A 209 -9.25 -0.67 -10.40
C CYS A 209 -7.80 -1.15 -10.31
N GLN A 210 -6.89 -0.39 -10.90
CA GLN A 210 -5.45 -0.68 -10.84
C GLN A 210 -4.83 0.07 -9.67
N THR A 211 -4.03 -0.63 -8.86
CA THR A 211 -3.21 0.01 -7.83
C THR A 211 -2.12 0.89 -8.46
N GLU A 212 -1.49 1.70 -7.63
CA GLU A 212 -0.27 2.44 -7.91
C GLU A 212 0.87 1.55 -8.40
N HIS A 213 0.87 0.25 -8.11
CA HIS A 213 1.84 -0.71 -8.64
C HIS A 213 1.35 -1.45 -9.89
N GLY A 214 0.19 -1.06 -10.46
CA GLY A 214 -0.37 -1.63 -11.68
C GLY A 214 -0.95 -3.03 -11.52
N VAL A 215 -1.17 -3.46 -10.28
CA VAL A 215 -1.85 -4.72 -9.97
C VAL A 215 -3.35 -4.43 -9.92
N PRO A 216 -4.20 -5.18 -10.65
CA PRO A 216 -5.64 -5.09 -10.45
C PRO A 216 -5.99 -5.46 -9.01
N MET A 217 -6.74 -4.62 -8.31
CA MET A 217 -7.22 -4.98 -6.99
C MET A 217 -8.28 -6.07 -7.11
N ALA A 218 -7.91 -7.26 -6.66
CA ALA A 218 -8.79 -8.40 -6.46
C ALA A 218 -8.98 -8.60 -4.95
N GLY A 219 -10.23 -8.63 -4.49
CA GLY A 219 -10.58 -8.69 -3.08
C GLY A 219 -12.10 -8.66 -2.90
N LEU A 220 -12.58 -8.92 -1.68
CA LEU A 220 -14.00 -8.76 -1.32
C LEU A 220 -14.27 -7.36 -0.73
N ASP A 221 -13.24 -6.53 -0.63
CA ASP A 221 -13.28 -5.24 0.05
C ASP A 221 -13.69 -4.06 -0.84
N HIS A 222 -14.04 -4.30 -2.11
CA HIS A 222 -14.51 -3.24 -3.00
C HIS A 222 -15.85 -2.68 -2.54
N GLU A 223 -15.89 -1.38 -2.22
CA GLU A 223 -17.12 -0.69 -1.86
C GLU A 223 -18.02 -0.44 -3.09
N PHE A 224 -17.41 -0.32 -4.28
CA PHE A 224 -18.11 0.11 -5.48
C PHE A 224 -17.96 -0.85 -6.66
N THR A 225 -19.06 -1.01 -7.40
CA THR A 225 -18.99 -1.44 -8.80
C THR A 225 -19.06 -0.20 -9.69
N ILE A 226 -18.40 -0.24 -10.86
CA ILE A 226 -18.49 0.87 -11.81
C ILE A 226 -19.93 1.12 -12.27
N GLY A 227 -20.74 0.06 -12.37
CA GLY A 227 -22.16 0.16 -12.68
C GLY A 227 -22.93 0.99 -11.66
N ALA A 228 -22.77 0.70 -10.36
CA ALA A 228 -23.43 1.43 -9.29
C ALA A 228 -23.07 2.92 -9.28
N LEU A 229 -21.81 3.27 -9.54
CA LEU A 229 -21.38 4.67 -9.64
C LEU A 229 -22.06 5.41 -10.79
N PHE A 230 -22.26 4.76 -11.94
CA PHE A 230 -23.01 5.36 -13.05
C PHE A 230 -24.53 5.41 -12.80
N GLU A 231 -25.08 4.52 -11.98
CA GLU A 231 -26.50 4.58 -11.56
C GLU A 231 -26.79 5.81 -10.68
N ALA A 232 -25.77 6.32 -9.97
CA ALA A 232 -25.83 7.63 -9.31
C ALA A 232 -26.17 8.78 -10.27
N SER A 233 -26.09 8.56 -11.57
CA SER A 233 -26.53 9.49 -12.61
C SER A 233 -25.93 10.88 -12.40
N CYS A 234 -24.68 10.97 -11.93
CA CYS A 234 -23.89 12.21 -11.87
C CYS A 234 -23.25 12.49 -13.24
N ASP A 235 -22.94 13.75 -13.52
CA ASP A 235 -22.16 14.16 -14.71
C ASP A 235 -20.69 13.76 -14.53
N ALA A 236 -20.13 14.09 -13.37
CA ALA A 236 -18.81 13.65 -12.92
C ALA A 236 -18.92 12.84 -11.63
N PHE A 237 -18.05 11.86 -11.42
CA PHE A 237 -17.90 11.16 -10.15
C PHE A 237 -16.42 11.14 -9.75
N MET A 238 -16.10 11.90 -8.71
CA MET A 238 -14.77 12.16 -8.18
C MET A 238 -14.45 11.17 -7.07
N LEU A 239 -13.49 10.27 -7.31
CA LEU A 239 -13.09 9.25 -6.37
C LEU A 239 -11.73 9.55 -5.73
N GLY A 240 -11.55 9.13 -4.49
CA GLY A 240 -10.27 9.01 -3.78
C GLY A 240 -10.02 7.59 -3.28
N HIS A 241 -8.83 7.32 -2.72
CA HIS A 241 -8.32 6.04 -2.14
C HIS A 241 -7.27 5.37 -3.01
N ILE A 242 -7.41 5.45 -4.33
CA ILE A 242 -6.51 4.79 -5.26
C ILE A 242 -5.44 5.79 -5.74
N HIS A 243 -4.19 5.51 -5.39
CA HIS A 243 -3.06 6.41 -5.65
C HIS A 243 -2.64 6.46 -7.14
N ARG A 244 -3.32 5.71 -8.00
CA ARG A 244 -3.15 5.73 -9.45
C ARG A 244 -4.29 6.46 -10.14
N ALA A 245 -3.93 7.46 -10.95
CA ALA A 245 -4.86 8.13 -11.85
C ALA A 245 -5.47 7.15 -12.86
N GLN A 246 -6.80 7.13 -12.94
CA GLN A 246 -7.56 6.29 -13.88
C GLN A 246 -9.00 6.79 -13.99
N GLN A 247 -9.65 6.51 -15.12
CA GLN A 247 -11.00 6.97 -15.39
C GLN A 247 -11.82 5.98 -16.23
N TRP A 248 -13.13 6.10 -16.11
CA TRP A 248 -14.14 5.37 -16.89
C TRP A 248 -15.18 6.35 -17.41
N GLU A 249 -15.67 6.11 -18.62
CA GLU A 249 -16.66 6.97 -19.28
C GLU A 249 -17.87 6.15 -19.74
N ARG A 250 -19.06 6.71 -19.56
CA ARG A 250 -20.32 6.16 -20.07
C ARG A 250 -21.27 7.29 -20.45
N GLU A 251 -21.53 7.42 -21.76
CA GLU A 251 -22.53 8.35 -22.30
C GLU A 251 -22.29 9.81 -21.84
N GLY A 252 -21.07 10.30 -22.03
CA GLY A 252 -20.66 11.67 -21.64
C GLY A 252 -20.38 11.87 -20.15
N ARG A 253 -20.74 10.91 -19.29
CA ARG A 253 -20.45 10.96 -17.85
C ARG A 253 -19.13 10.29 -17.54
N VAL A 254 -18.39 10.82 -16.58
CA VAL A 254 -17.04 10.34 -16.24
C VAL A 254 -16.91 10.03 -14.75
N VAL A 255 -16.29 8.90 -14.43
CA VAL A 255 -15.88 8.49 -13.08
C VAL A 255 -14.36 8.44 -13.07
N ALA A 256 -13.68 9.09 -12.12
CA ALA A 256 -12.21 9.07 -12.10
C ALA A 256 -11.58 9.18 -10.72
N TYR A 257 -10.42 8.54 -10.59
CA TYR A 257 -9.44 8.78 -9.53
C TYR A 257 -8.35 9.72 -10.05
N PRO A 258 -7.93 10.74 -9.28
CA PRO A 258 -6.81 11.61 -9.64
C PRO A 258 -5.47 10.95 -9.35
N GLY A 259 -5.46 9.92 -8.50
CA GLY A 259 -4.25 9.41 -7.86
C GLY A 259 -3.86 10.26 -6.65
N SER A 260 -2.72 9.90 -6.05
CA SER A 260 -2.13 10.70 -4.98
C SER A 260 -1.51 11.99 -5.52
N ILE A 261 -1.53 13.05 -4.70
CA ILE A 261 -1.03 14.36 -5.11
C ILE A 261 0.47 14.37 -5.36
N GLY A 262 1.22 13.57 -4.60
CA GLY A 262 2.66 13.36 -4.69
C GLY A 262 3.02 11.88 -4.71
N ARG A 263 4.32 11.59 -4.73
CA ARG A 263 4.82 10.21 -4.69
C ARG A 263 5.26 9.86 -3.27
N PHE A 264 4.54 8.95 -2.63
CA PHE A 264 4.74 8.59 -1.22
C PHE A 264 5.43 7.23 -1.05
N HIS A 265 5.32 6.36 -2.05
CA HIS A 265 5.90 5.04 -2.05
C HIS A 265 6.83 4.81 -3.26
N TYR A 266 7.87 4.02 -3.02
CA TYR A 266 8.75 3.56 -4.08
C TYR A 266 8.04 2.53 -4.98
N GLY A 267 8.07 2.77 -6.29
CA GLY A 267 7.50 1.87 -7.29
C GLY A 267 6.08 2.23 -7.72
N GLU A 268 5.55 3.37 -7.26
CA GLU A 268 4.32 3.92 -7.82
C GLU A 268 4.50 4.24 -9.31
N ILE A 269 3.54 3.84 -10.13
CA ILE A 269 3.55 3.96 -11.59
C ILE A 269 2.74 5.19 -12.00
N GLY A 270 3.19 5.86 -13.06
CA GLY A 270 2.47 6.96 -13.69
C GLY A 270 2.79 8.33 -13.09
N ALA A 271 2.18 9.34 -13.71
CA ALA A 271 2.27 10.72 -13.26
C ALA A 271 1.39 10.95 -12.03
N LYS A 272 1.87 11.82 -11.14
CA LYS A 272 1.12 12.32 -9.99
C LYS A 272 0.52 13.68 -10.33
N GLY A 273 -0.58 14.01 -9.68
CA GLY A 273 -1.33 15.18 -10.07
C GLY A 273 -2.68 15.32 -9.39
N TYR A 274 -3.45 16.25 -9.91
CA TYR A 274 -4.86 16.43 -9.60
C TYR A 274 -5.67 16.39 -10.91
N LEU A 275 -6.99 16.25 -10.82
CA LEU A 275 -7.87 16.32 -11.99
C LEU A 275 -8.55 17.69 -12.06
N GLN A 276 -8.41 18.36 -13.21
CA GLN A 276 -9.24 19.49 -13.57
C GLN A 276 -10.44 18.99 -14.38
N TRP A 277 -11.64 19.33 -13.91
CA TRP A 277 -12.89 18.86 -14.47
C TRP A 277 -13.64 19.99 -15.15
N GLN A 278 -14.12 19.76 -16.36
CA GLN A 278 -15.14 20.58 -17.00
C GLN A 278 -16.46 19.82 -16.92
N VAL A 279 -17.46 20.37 -16.23
CA VAL A 279 -18.73 19.69 -15.97
C VAL A 279 -19.89 20.51 -16.52
N SER A 280 -20.69 19.88 -17.37
CA SER A 280 -21.94 20.40 -17.91
C SER A 280 -23.06 19.39 -17.64
N PRO A 281 -24.34 19.80 -17.64
CA PRO A 281 -25.44 18.86 -17.50
C PRO A 281 -25.41 17.80 -18.62
N GLY A 282 -25.10 16.55 -18.25
CA GLY A 282 -24.99 15.38 -19.13
C GLY A 282 -23.60 15.10 -19.69
N GLU A 283 -22.60 15.94 -19.43
CA GLU A 283 -21.26 15.81 -20.01
C GLU A 283 -20.17 16.25 -19.02
N ALA A 284 -19.10 15.47 -18.90
CA ALA A 284 -17.94 15.83 -18.11
C ALA A 284 -16.63 15.41 -18.81
N VAL A 285 -15.59 16.21 -18.61
CA VAL A 285 -14.22 15.90 -19.05
C VAL A 285 -13.26 16.09 -17.88
N ALA A 286 -12.50 15.05 -17.57
CA ALA A 286 -11.42 15.09 -16.57
C ALA A 286 -10.06 15.16 -17.28
N THR A 287 -9.22 16.12 -16.90
CA THR A 287 -7.84 16.25 -17.41
C THR A 287 -6.86 16.24 -16.24
N GLN A 288 -5.86 15.37 -16.30
CA GLN A 288 -4.82 15.33 -15.27
C GLN A 288 -3.82 16.47 -15.45
N VAL A 289 -3.68 17.29 -14.40
CA VAL A 289 -2.61 18.27 -14.28
C VAL A 289 -1.50 17.68 -13.43
N LYS A 290 -0.30 17.55 -14.02
CA LYS A 290 0.85 16.92 -13.38
C LYS A 290 1.44 17.83 -12.31
N THR A 291 1.66 17.30 -11.12
CA THR A 291 2.38 17.98 -10.04
C THR A 291 3.90 17.80 -10.18
N PRO A 292 4.71 18.65 -9.52
CA PRO A 292 6.16 18.48 -9.42
C PRO A 292 6.56 17.38 -8.42
N ALA A 293 5.88 16.23 -8.50
CA ALA A 293 6.13 15.07 -7.67
C ALA A 293 7.51 14.49 -7.97
N SER A 294 8.15 13.97 -6.93
CA SER A 294 9.46 13.34 -7.05
C SER A 294 9.42 12.18 -8.03
N GLU A 295 10.47 12.03 -8.83
CA GLU A 295 10.66 10.83 -9.65
C GLU A 295 11.39 9.77 -8.83
N ALA A 296 10.93 8.51 -8.93
CA ALA A 296 11.56 7.38 -8.25
C ALA A 296 12.02 6.32 -9.25
N VAL A 297 13.21 5.76 -9.02
CA VAL A 297 13.79 4.66 -9.78
C VAL A 297 13.93 3.46 -8.86
N CYS A 298 13.19 2.39 -9.14
CA CYS A 298 13.25 1.13 -8.39
C CYS A 298 14.01 0.08 -9.20
N ILE A 299 15.07 -0.48 -8.59
CA ILE A 299 15.95 -1.45 -9.22
C ILE A 299 15.95 -2.72 -8.38
N ASP A 300 15.61 -3.84 -9.00
CA ASP A 300 15.51 -5.14 -8.35
C ASP A 300 16.53 -6.13 -8.93
N PHE A 301 17.27 -6.81 -8.05
CA PHE A 301 18.21 -7.87 -8.38
C PHE A 301 17.83 -9.20 -7.69
N ASP A 302 17.87 -10.28 -8.46
CA ASP A 302 17.86 -11.65 -7.94
C ASP A 302 19.30 -12.19 -7.94
N GLY A 303 20.01 -11.94 -6.83
CA GLY A 303 21.46 -12.07 -6.70
C GLY A 303 22.14 -10.75 -6.30
N PRO A 304 23.48 -10.74 -6.17
CA PRO A 304 24.24 -9.52 -5.88
C PRO A 304 23.99 -8.44 -6.95
N PRO A 305 23.90 -7.14 -6.59
CA PRO A 305 23.71 -6.07 -7.55
C PRO A 305 24.81 -6.01 -8.63
N ASP A 306 24.41 -5.85 -9.88
CA ASP A 306 25.33 -5.63 -11.00
C ASP A 306 25.74 -4.15 -11.05
N MET A 307 27.00 -3.87 -10.71
CA MET A 307 27.54 -2.52 -10.66
C MET A 307 27.58 -1.82 -12.03
N ALA A 308 27.73 -2.56 -13.14
CA ALA A 308 27.72 -1.96 -14.47
C ALA A 308 26.31 -1.47 -14.81
N LYS A 309 25.29 -2.30 -14.56
CA LYS A 309 23.88 -1.94 -14.73
C LYS A 309 23.48 -0.78 -13.82
N LEU A 310 23.97 -0.75 -12.58
CA LEU A 310 23.71 0.38 -11.68
C LEU A 310 24.32 1.69 -12.20
N ALA A 311 25.54 1.65 -12.74
CA ALA A 311 26.19 2.81 -13.32
C ALA A 311 25.46 3.35 -14.56
N GLU A 312 24.93 2.46 -15.41
CA GLU A 312 24.08 2.85 -16.55
C GLU A 312 22.81 3.58 -16.08
N ILE A 313 22.11 3.04 -15.08
CA ILE A 313 20.88 3.64 -14.56
C ILE A 313 21.16 4.96 -13.84
N ALA A 314 22.30 5.07 -13.15
CA ALA A 314 22.69 6.27 -12.42
C ALA A 314 22.86 7.50 -13.32
N ALA A 315 23.22 7.31 -14.60
CA ALA A 315 23.37 8.40 -15.57
C ALA A 315 22.08 9.24 -15.70
N ASP A 316 20.91 8.60 -15.59
CA ASP A 316 19.60 9.24 -15.73
C ASP A 316 18.87 9.40 -14.37
N ALA A 317 19.52 9.09 -13.25
CA ALA A 317 18.93 9.09 -11.91
C ALA A 317 19.26 10.36 -11.08
N ALA A 318 19.95 11.34 -11.66
CA ALA A 318 20.29 12.58 -10.99
C ALA A 318 19.03 13.28 -10.42
N HIS A 319 19.09 13.69 -9.16
CA HIS A 319 17.98 14.30 -8.41
C HIS A 319 16.72 13.41 -8.22
N LYS A 320 16.78 12.12 -8.57
CA LYS A 320 15.68 11.17 -8.36
C LYS A 320 15.84 10.42 -7.05
N TYR A 321 14.76 9.83 -6.58
CA TYR A 321 14.77 8.92 -5.43
C TYR A 321 15.07 7.50 -5.95
N VAL A 322 16.17 6.91 -5.52
CA VAL A 322 16.60 5.60 -6.00
C VAL A 322 16.37 4.56 -4.92
N ARG A 323 15.71 3.45 -5.25
CA ARG A 323 15.65 2.26 -4.41
C ARG A 323 16.32 1.11 -5.12
N VAL A 324 17.36 0.55 -4.49
CA VAL A 324 18.03 -0.66 -4.95
C VAL A 324 17.69 -1.79 -3.97
N ARG A 325 17.05 -2.84 -4.49
CA ARG A 325 16.70 -4.03 -3.73
C ARG A 325 17.36 -5.25 -4.34
N TRP A 326 17.87 -6.12 -3.49
CA TRP A 326 18.49 -7.36 -3.93
C TRP A 326 18.15 -8.52 -2.99
N THR A 327 18.09 -9.72 -3.56
CA THR A 327 17.94 -10.97 -2.80
C THR A 327 19.21 -11.79 -2.95
N VAL A 328 19.84 -12.19 -1.84
CA VAL A 328 21.06 -13.03 -1.83
C VAL A 328 20.96 -14.11 -0.77
N ASN A 329 21.61 -15.25 -1.00
CA ASN A 329 21.81 -16.25 0.06
C ASN A 329 22.75 -15.68 1.13
N GLU A 330 22.64 -16.18 2.36
CA GLU A 330 23.50 -15.80 3.49
C GLU A 330 25.00 -15.88 3.14
N GLU A 331 25.41 -16.91 2.40
CA GLU A 331 26.79 -17.13 1.94
C GLU A 331 27.29 -16.08 0.95
N HIS A 332 26.40 -15.33 0.31
CA HIS A 332 26.71 -14.32 -0.69
C HIS A 332 26.55 -12.89 -0.15
N ARG A 333 26.26 -12.73 1.14
CA ARG A 333 26.05 -11.41 1.76
C ARG A 333 27.27 -10.50 1.59
N GLN A 334 28.49 -11.03 1.71
CA GLN A 334 29.73 -10.26 1.56
C GLN A 334 30.03 -9.84 0.11
N LEU A 335 29.28 -10.31 -0.89
CA LEU A 335 29.46 -9.90 -2.29
C LEU A 335 28.85 -8.54 -2.60
N VAL A 336 28.09 -7.95 -1.67
CA VAL A 336 27.41 -6.68 -1.89
C VAL A 336 28.14 -5.54 -1.19
N ASP A 337 28.75 -4.68 -1.99
CA ASP A 337 29.37 -3.44 -1.53
C ASP A 337 28.34 -2.30 -1.53
N ARG A 338 27.82 -1.97 -0.35
CA ARG A 338 26.81 -0.93 -0.18
C ARG A 338 27.37 0.47 -0.44
N GLU A 339 28.62 0.71 -0.04
CA GLU A 339 29.28 2.01 -0.22
C GLU A 339 29.52 2.29 -1.71
N ALA A 340 29.92 1.26 -2.47
CA ALA A 340 30.06 1.39 -3.91
C ALA A 340 28.72 1.70 -4.61
N ILE A 341 27.62 1.07 -4.17
CA ILE A 341 26.28 1.36 -4.71
C ILE A 341 25.87 2.80 -4.39
N GLU A 342 26.05 3.26 -3.16
CA GLU A 342 25.75 4.64 -2.77
C GLU A 342 26.60 5.65 -3.55
N ALA A 343 27.89 5.35 -3.76
CA ALA A 343 28.80 6.20 -4.55
C ALA A 343 28.35 6.35 -6.01
N VAL A 344 27.83 5.28 -6.62
CA VAL A 344 27.29 5.32 -7.99
C VAL A 344 26.10 6.27 -8.10
N PHE A 345 25.27 6.38 -7.06
CA PHE A 345 24.08 7.24 -7.03
C PHE A 345 24.27 8.54 -6.22
N ALA A 346 25.50 9.03 -6.05
CA ALA A 346 25.78 10.22 -5.25
C ALA A 346 25.08 11.50 -5.75
N ALA A 347 24.68 11.55 -7.02
CA ALA A 347 23.93 12.67 -7.62
C ALA A 347 22.40 12.56 -7.45
N SER A 348 21.90 11.45 -6.92
CA SER A 348 20.47 11.22 -6.65
C SER A 348 20.00 12.05 -5.45
N ALA A 349 18.69 12.28 -5.35
CA ALA A 349 18.12 12.98 -4.19
C ALA A 349 18.15 12.12 -2.93
N GLU A 350 17.91 10.82 -3.08
CA GLU A 350 17.97 9.83 -2.00
C GLU A 350 18.32 8.46 -2.59
N VAL A 351 19.02 7.63 -1.83
CA VAL A 351 19.31 6.24 -2.17
C VAL A 351 18.89 5.34 -1.01
N LYS A 352 17.94 4.45 -1.28
CA LYS A 352 17.46 3.45 -0.32
C LYS A 352 17.91 2.06 -0.73
N LEU A 353 18.63 1.39 0.16
CA LEU A 353 19.21 0.07 -0.08
C LEU A 353 18.51 -1.01 0.75
N GLU A 354 17.80 -1.93 0.08
CA GLU A 354 17.01 -3.00 0.70
C GLU A 354 17.62 -4.39 0.40
N ALA A 355 18.18 -5.03 1.41
CA ALA A 355 18.74 -6.38 1.29
C ALA A 355 17.75 -7.43 1.79
N ARG A 356 17.49 -8.46 0.99
CA ARG A 356 16.79 -9.68 1.43
C ARG A 356 17.78 -10.83 1.47
N VAL A 357 18.17 -11.24 2.68
CA VAL A 357 19.08 -12.39 2.86
C VAL A 357 18.26 -13.66 3.08
N LEU A 358 18.39 -14.63 2.18
CA LEU A 358 17.79 -15.94 2.32
C LEU A 358 18.67 -16.77 3.30
N PRO A 359 18.12 -17.21 4.45
CA PRO A 359 18.88 -17.93 5.45
C PRO A 359 19.34 -19.29 4.90
N ALA A 360 20.56 -19.70 5.24
CA ALA A 360 21.05 -21.01 4.88
C ALA A 360 20.35 -22.08 5.73
N VAL A 361 19.35 -22.76 5.16
CA VAL A 361 18.71 -23.91 5.84
C VAL A 361 19.63 -25.12 5.72
N ARG A 362 20.46 -25.34 6.74
CA ARG A 362 21.24 -26.58 6.88
C ARG A 362 20.34 -27.69 7.41
N SER A 363 19.74 -28.44 6.50
CA SER A 363 19.04 -29.68 6.84
C SER A 363 20.04 -30.74 7.29
N ARG A 364 19.83 -31.34 8.48
CA ARG A 364 20.53 -32.58 8.84
C ARG A 364 20.02 -33.68 7.92
N ALA A 365 20.94 -34.33 7.21
CA ALA A 365 20.65 -35.49 6.37
C ALA A 365 19.71 -36.48 7.09
N GLU A 366 18.52 -36.71 6.51
CA GLU A 366 17.46 -37.46 7.16
C GLU A 366 17.91 -38.89 7.46
N GLY A 367 17.68 -39.34 8.69
CA GLY A 367 17.92 -40.71 9.08
C GLY A 367 19.35 -41.06 9.51
N ILE A 368 20.34 -40.16 9.37
CA ILE A 368 21.65 -40.35 10.05
C ILE A 368 21.44 -40.36 11.57
N SER A 369 20.64 -39.43 12.12
CA SER A 369 20.35 -39.41 13.57
C SER A 369 19.53 -40.59 14.08
N ARG A 370 18.86 -41.33 13.18
CA ARG A 370 18.04 -42.52 13.50
C ARG A 370 18.81 -43.84 13.46
N ALA A 371 20.03 -43.85 12.91
CA ALA A 371 20.89 -45.02 12.90
C ALA A 371 21.38 -45.35 14.33
N ALA A 372 21.39 -46.63 14.67
CA ALA A 372 21.64 -47.10 16.03
C ALA A 372 23.13 -47.15 16.36
N THR A 373 23.98 -47.39 15.36
CA THR A 373 25.43 -47.53 15.53
C THR A 373 26.21 -46.43 14.81
N LEU A 374 27.45 -46.17 15.25
CA LEU A 374 28.32 -45.20 14.61
C LEU A 374 28.67 -45.61 13.17
N SER A 375 28.87 -46.90 12.92
CA SER A 375 29.10 -47.46 11.59
C SER A 375 27.91 -47.25 10.65
N GLU A 376 26.67 -47.44 11.12
CA GLU A 376 25.47 -47.13 10.32
C GLU A 376 25.32 -45.64 10.02
N LYS A 377 25.74 -44.77 10.95
CA LYS A 377 25.76 -43.31 10.74
C LYS A 377 26.76 -42.90 9.68
N VAL A 378 27.98 -43.45 9.74
CA VAL A 378 29.04 -43.21 8.75
C VAL A 378 28.61 -43.75 7.39
N GLY A 379 28.05 -44.96 7.33
CA GLY A 379 27.54 -45.55 6.09
C GLY A 379 26.45 -44.70 5.42
N ARG A 380 25.45 -44.23 6.19
CA ARG A 380 24.41 -43.32 5.66
C ARG A 380 24.97 -41.97 5.23
N TRP A 381 25.98 -41.44 5.93
CA TRP A 381 26.65 -40.21 5.51
C TRP A 381 27.38 -40.41 4.18
N CYS A 382 28.10 -41.52 4.01
CA CYS A 382 28.79 -41.87 2.76
C CYS A 382 27.81 -42.03 1.59
N GLU A 383 26.68 -42.71 1.80
CA GLU A 383 25.61 -42.83 0.80
C GLU A 383 25.06 -41.47 0.36
N LEU A 384 24.79 -40.57 1.31
CA LEU A 384 24.22 -39.25 1.03
C LEU A 384 25.22 -38.26 0.40
N THR A 385 26.52 -38.49 0.57
CA THR A 385 27.59 -37.64 0.04
C THR A 385 28.32 -38.22 -1.17
N GLY A 386 28.00 -39.47 -1.55
CA GLY A 386 28.64 -40.17 -2.66
C GLY A 386 30.09 -40.59 -2.39
N VAL A 387 30.48 -40.70 -1.11
CA VAL A 387 31.82 -41.13 -0.68
C VAL A 387 31.83 -42.66 -0.53
N ASP A 388 32.93 -43.32 -0.89
CA ASP A 388 33.06 -44.77 -0.68
C ASP A 388 33.07 -45.09 0.81
N ALA A 389 32.12 -45.91 1.24
CA ALA A 389 31.92 -46.26 2.64
C ALA A 389 32.98 -47.23 3.17
N ASN A 390 33.50 -48.14 2.32
CA ASN A 390 34.32 -49.26 2.79
C ASN A 390 35.61 -48.80 3.49
N PRO A 391 36.42 -47.88 2.92
CA PRO A 391 37.65 -47.43 3.58
C PRO A 391 37.39 -46.72 4.91
N LEU A 392 36.27 -46.00 5.01
CA LEU A 392 35.91 -45.26 6.22
C LEU A 392 35.36 -46.18 7.32
N LEU A 393 34.62 -47.21 6.95
CA LEU A 393 34.16 -48.24 7.90
C LEU A 393 35.30 -49.12 8.39
N ASP A 394 36.28 -49.42 7.53
CA ASP A 394 37.50 -50.14 7.92
C ASP A 394 38.32 -49.30 8.91
N ASN A 395 38.52 -48.02 8.63
CA ASN A 395 39.20 -47.10 9.55
C ASN A 395 38.45 -46.94 10.87
N LEU A 396 37.11 -46.88 10.85
CA LEU A 396 36.30 -46.83 12.06
C LEU A 396 36.47 -48.12 12.89
N SER A 397 36.44 -49.27 12.23
CA SER A 397 36.68 -50.56 12.88
C SER A 397 38.08 -50.65 13.51
N MET A 398 39.10 -50.11 12.85
CA MET A 398 40.44 -49.99 13.43
C MET A 398 40.44 -49.10 14.68
N LEU A 399 39.79 -47.93 14.63
CA LEU A 399 39.70 -47.02 15.77
C LEU A 399 38.91 -47.60 16.95
N GLU A 400 37.91 -48.44 16.71
CA GLU A 400 37.11 -49.07 17.77
C GLU A 400 37.84 -50.25 18.44
N ASN A 401 38.72 -50.94 17.71
CA ASN A 401 39.28 -52.23 18.14
C ASN A 401 40.79 -52.25 18.37
N LEU A 402 41.52 -51.22 17.96
CA LEU A 402 42.99 -51.14 18.08
C LEU A 402 43.40 -49.89 18.85
N ASP A 403 44.55 -49.97 19.53
CA ASP A 403 45.18 -48.79 20.11
C ASP A 403 45.95 -47.98 19.06
N ALA A 404 46.28 -46.72 19.40
CA ALA A 404 46.93 -45.80 18.49
C ALA A 404 48.29 -46.30 17.98
N GLN A 405 49.04 -47.07 18.78
CA GLN A 405 50.36 -47.58 18.39
C GLN A 405 50.21 -48.75 17.41
N ALA A 406 49.28 -49.66 17.67
CA ALA A 406 48.97 -50.78 16.78
C ALA A 406 48.46 -50.32 15.41
N ILE A 407 47.61 -49.29 15.37
CA ILE A 407 47.16 -48.67 14.11
C ILE A 407 48.34 -48.06 13.35
N ALA A 408 49.20 -47.31 14.04
CA ALA A 408 50.36 -46.68 13.42
C ALA A 408 51.35 -47.72 12.86
N ASP A 409 51.64 -48.79 13.62
CA ASP A 409 52.53 -49.88 13.21
C ASP A 409 51.96 -50.61 11.98
N GLN A 410 50.64 -50.83 11.92
CA GLN A 410 49.97 -51.49 10.81
C GLN A 410 49.97 -50.64 9.52
N VAL A 411 49.77 -49.33 9.64
CA VAL A 411 49.90 -48.38 8.52
C VAL A 411 51.34 -48.32 8.01
N LEU A 412 52.32 -48.26 8.92
CA LEU A 412 53.75 -48.24 8.55
C LEU A 412 54.18 -49.56 7.88
N ALA A 413 53.68 -50.70 8.33
CA ALA A 413 53.93 -52.00 7.70
C ALA A 413 53.32 -52.08 6.29
N GLY A 414 52.08 -51.63 6.10
CA GLY A 414 51.45 -51.59 4.77
C GLY A 414 52.18 -50.67 3.78
N LEU A 415 52.72 -49.54 4.26
CA LEU A 415 53.57 -48.65 3.46
C LEU A 415 54.91 -49.31 3.06
N ALA A 416 55.47 -50.18 3.90
CA ALA A 416 56.69 -50.93 3.60
C ALA A 416 56.47 -52.06 2.57
N GLU A 417 55.29 -52.70 2.57
CA GLU A 417 54.92 -53.72 1.58
C GLU A 417 54.54 -53.14 0.21
N THR A 418 54.20 -51.85 0.14
CA THR A 418 53.84 -51.15 -1.10
C THR A 418 55.08 -50.58 -1.84
N SER A 419 56.30 -51.01 -1.51
CA SER A 419 57.52 -50.58 -2.20
C SER A 419 57.55 -51.05 -3.67
N ILE A 420 57.20 -50.14 -4.59
CA ILE A 420 57.35 -50.28 -6.04
C ILE A 420 58.85 -50.31 -6.40
N PRO A 421 59.31 -51.14 -7.36
CA PRO A 421 60.70 -51.12 -7.80
C PRO A 421 61.05 -49.77 -8.43
N VAL A 422 62.14 -49.18 -7.95
CA VAL A 422 62.71 -47.92 -8.45
C VAL A 422 63.29 -48.15 -9.85
N THR A 423 62.63 -47.64 -10.89
CA THR A 423 63.30 -47.21 -12.12
C THR A 423 63.32 -45.68 -12.13
N GLN A 424 64.51 -45.16 -11.95
CA GLN A 424 64.84 -43.75 -11.82
C GLN A 424 64.92 -43.08 -13.20
N GLU A 425 64.11 -42.05 -13.44
CA GLU A 425 64.58 -40.86 -14.16
C GLU A 425 63.99 -39.61 -13.49
N VAL A 426 64.89 -38.81 -12.93
CA VAL A 426 64.58 -37.52 -12.31
C VAL A 426 64.59 -36.45 -13.42
N ARG A 427 63.49 -35.72 -13.57
CA ARG A 427 63.54 -34.32 -14.03
C ARG A 427 62.70 -33.42 -13.15
N VAL A 428 63.39 -32.38 -12.69
CA VAL A 428 62.99 -31.31 -11.78
C VAL A 428 62.01 -30.36 -12.46
N VAL A 429 60.97 -29.91 -11.75
CA VAL A 429 60.46 -28.53 -11.85
C VAL A 429 59.98 -28.06 -10.47
N GLU A 430 60.49 -26.90 -10.05
CA GLU A 430 60.17 -26.14 -8.84
C GLU A 430 58.73 -25.60 -8.82
N ALA A 431 58.16 -25.39 -7.63
CA ALA A 431 57.40 -24.17 -7.32
C ALA A 431 57.10 -24.04 -5.80
N ALA A 432 57.78 -23.05 -5.21
CA ALA A 432 57.33 -22.01 -4.28
C ALA A 432 56.12 -22.21 -3.32
N ALA A 433 56.40 -21.75 -2.10
CA ALA A 433 55.65 -21.71 -0.84
C ALA A 433 54.37 -20.83 -0.77
N LEU A 434 53.30 -21.37 -0.14
CA LEU A 434 52.62 -20.94 1.14
C LEU A 434 51.54 -19.82 1.00
N PRO A 435 50.64 -19.52 1.99
CA PRO A 435 50.41 -20.07 3.35
C PRO A 435 48.91 -20.28 3.74
N PHE A 436 48.66 -20.96 4.88
CA PHE A 436 47.78 -20.55 6.01
C PHE A 436 47.19 -21.78 6.72
N ILE A 437 47.79 -22.14 7.86
CA ILE A 437 47.23 -23.11 8.82
C ILE A 437 46.96 -22.33 10.11
N ALA A 438 45.68 -22.22 10.49
CA ALA A 438 45.29 -21.77 11.83
C ALA A 438 45.08 -23.01 12.72
N LYS A 439 45.75 -23.01 13.88
CA LYS A 439 45.66 -24.04 14.92
C LYS A 439 44.33 -23.91 15.68
N LEU A 440 43.58 -25.01 15.77
CA LEU A 440 42.48 -25.18 16.71
C LEU A 440 43.05 -25.53 18.10
N SER A 441 43.19 -24.52 18.97
CA SER A 441 43.33 -24.73 20.41
C SER A 441 43.01 -23.42 21.13
N GLU A 442 41.73 -23.10 21.27
CA GLU A 442 41.19 -22.12 22.23
C GLU A 442 39.67 -22.10 22.06
N LEU A 443 38.98 -23.00 22.77
CA LEU A 443 37.54 -22.94 23.03
C LEU A 443 37.31 -23.68 24.35
N ASP A 444 37.27 -22.90 25.41
CA ASP A 444 36.94 -23.34 26.76
C ASP A 444 35.51 -23.88 26.84
N LEU A 445 35.37 -24.96 27.60
CA LEU A 445 34.12 -25.55 28.06
C LEU A 445 33.65 -24.81 29.30
N ASP A 446 32.39 -24.41 29.37
CA ASP A 446 31.75 -24.15 30.66
C ASP A 446 30.29 -24.65 30.67
N GLU A 447 30.07 -25.69 31.49
CA GLU A 447 28.76 -26.23 31.84
C GLU A 447 28.28 -25.56 33.13
N THR A 448 27.11 -24.91 33.13
CA THR A 448 26.24 -24.92 34.33
C THR A 448 24.76 -24.92 33.92
N ALA A 449 24.01 -25.85 34.51
CA ALA A 449 22.59 -26.08 34.31
C ALA A 449 21.76 -25.40 35.40
N VAL A 450 20.59 -24.84 35.06
CA VAL A 450 19.43 -24.69 35.96
C VAL A 450 18.13 -24.81 35.15
N ALA A 451 17.20 -25.64 35.66
CA ALA A 451 15.88 -25.93 35.08
C ALA A 451 14.82 -24.86 35.40
N PRO A 452 13.67 -24.82 34.68
CA PRO A 452 12.45 -24.21 35.19
C PRO A 452 11.29 -25.20 35.37
N GLU A 453 10.56 -24.98 36.46
CA GLU A 453 9.32 -25.63 36.87
C GLU A 453 8.12 -25.20 36.01
N ALA A 454 7.10 -26.07 36.03
CA ALA A 454 5.82 -25.95 35.35
C ALA A 454 4.81 -25.06 36.12
N THR A 455 3.82 -24.49 35.42
CA THR A 455 2.51 -24.21 36.00
C THR A 455 1.36 -24.14 34.97
N SER A 456 0.23 -24.68 35.43
CA SER A 456 -1.08 -25.01 34.85
C SER A 456 -2.00 -23.86 34.38
N ALA A 457 -2.89 -24.13 33.41
CA ALA A 457 -4.36 -23.82 33.39
C ALA A 457 -5.02 -24.29 32.05
N LEU A 458 -5.84 -25.37 31.98
CA LEU A 458 -7.34 -25.46 31.99
C LEU A 458 -8.07 -24.41 31.11
N LEU A 459 -8.68 -24.77 29.95
CA LEU A 459 -9.97 -25.44 29.64
C LEU A 459 -11.25 -24.62 29.91
N GLU A 460 -12.01 -24.27 28.85
CA GLU A 460 -13.48 -24.06 28.81
C GLU A 460 -13.90 -23.88 27.32
N SER A 461 -14.51 -24.87 26.66
CA SER A 461 -15.93 -25.30 26.60
C SER A 461 -16.82 -24.51 25.61
N LEU A 462 -17.33 -25.26 24.63
CA LEU A 462 -18.22 -24.90 23.53
C LEU A 462 -19.68 -24.77 23.98
N ALA A 463 -20.40 -23.77 23.47
CA ALA A 463 -21.86 -23.84 23.28
C ALA A 463 -22.34 -22.80 22.24
N GLU A 464 -22.94 -23.27 21.15
CA GLU A 464 -23.72 -22.48 20.19
C GLU A 464 -25.12 -22.14 20.76
N PRO A 465 -25.78 -21.07 20.25
CA PRO A 465 -27.23 -21.06 20.21
C PRO A 465 -27.83 -20.77 18.82
N VAL A 466 -28.99 -21.40 18.65
CA VAL A 466 -29.88 -21.51 17.50
C VAL A 466 -30.62 -20.19 17.18
N ALA A 467 -30.83 -19.94 15.89
CA ALA A 467 -31.55 -18.79 15.34
C ALA A 467 -33.10 -18.93 15.41
N PRO A 468 -33.86 -17.84 15.59
CA PRO A 468 -35.28 -17.80 15.29
C PRO A 468 -35.57 -17.20 13.90
N ILE A 469 -36.58 -17.76 13.26
CA ILE A 469 -37.17 -17.36 11.97
C ILE A 469 -38.07 -16.13 12.18
N ALA A 470 -38.01 -15.15 11.26
CA ALA A 470 -39.05 -14.12 11.15
C ALA A 470 -39.31 -13.70 9.69
N THR A 471 -40.61 -13.63 9.40
CA THR A 471 -41.29 -13.22 8.17
C THR A 471 -41.51 -11.70 8.06
N ALA A 472 -41.64 -11.26 6.80
CA ALA A 472 -42.29 -10.03 6.29
C ALA A 472 -41.63 -8.65 6.54
N ALA A 473 -41.54 -7.90 5.43
CA ALA A 473 -40.85 -6.61 5.27
C ALA A 473 -41.60 -5.42 5.88
N ALA A 474 -40.85 -4.50 6.50
CA ALA A 474 -41.28 -3.19 7.01
C ALA A 474 -40.12 -2.17 6.85
N PRO A 475 -40.39 -0.85 6.88
CA PRO A 475 -39.67 0.19 6.12
C PRO A 475 -38.26 0.52 6.65
N MET A 476 -37.40 1.02 5.75
CA MET A 476 -35.99 1.36 5.96
C MET A 476 -35.78 2.41 7.07
N ASN A 477 -35.61 1.96 8.31
CA ASN A 477 -35.39 2.79 9.50
C ASN A 477 -34.01 2.55 10.15
N TRP A 478 -33.04 2.02 9.41
CA TRP A 478 -31.73 1.61 9.93
C TRP A 478 -30.54 2.41 9.37
N LEU A 479 -30.79 3.41 8.50
CA LEU A 479 -29.83 4.47 8.17
C LEU A 479 -29.80 5.51 9.31
N THR A 480 -29.26 5.13 10.47
CA THR A 480 -29.01 6.07 11.57
C THR A 480 -27.56 6.56 11.54
N ASP A 481 -27.34 7.77 12.04
CA ASP A 481 -26.03 8.46 12.06
C ASP A 481 -24.89 7.63 12.68
N ASP A 482 -25.22 6.63 13.51
CA ASP A 482 -24.25 5.72 14.15
C ASP A 482 -23.44 4.86 13.16
N LEU A 483 -23.93 4.65 11.93
CA LEU A 483 -23.17 3.96 10.88
C LEU A 483 -21.95 4.75 10.37
N PHE A 484 -21.92 6.06 10.66
CA PHE A 484 -21.00 7.03 10.08
C PHE A 484 -20.25 7.88 11.13
N ALA A 485 -20.43 7.59 12.42
CA ALA A 485 -19.74 8.24 13.54
C ALA A 485 -18.40 7.58 13.91
#